data_AF-A0A957E4Z0-F1
#
_entry.id   AF-A0A957E4Z0-F1
#
_cell.length_a   1.000
_cell.length_b   1.000
_cell.length_c   1.000
_cell.angle_alpha   90.00
_cell.angle_beta   90.00
_cell.angle_gamma   90.00
#
_symmetry.space_group_name_H-M   'P 1'
#
loop_
_entity.id
_entity.type
_entity.pdbx_description
1 polymer ?
#
loop_
_entity_poly.entity_id
_entity_poly.type
_entity_poly.pdbx_seq_one_letter_code
_entity_poly.pdbx_strand_id
1 'polypeptide(L)'
;MFKFCLVFMLTSVLLLAACVPDQAPGETVEVTRLPLTAVAPPPSPIDEAPNVLLAHNWQLTAAGGEADDMFLPQPPAALHFTVNPDPNGSEGYSFDGFSGCNTLFGSYVVLEESLVMDVGQTEQDCGADFMAFENYMLAILRSSPTYAISSENGEFFLILQLPDNETERLVFMAVAGV
;
A
#
# COMPACT_ATOMS: atom_id res chain seq x y z
N MET A 1 19.44 -62.39 52.29
CA MET A 1 19.84 -61.71 51.04
C MET A 1 21.01 -60.78 51.35
N PHE A 2 22.08 -60.94 50.58
CA PHE A 2 23.33 -60.15 50.49
C PHE A 2 23.08 -58.62 50.35
N LYS A 3 24.00 -57.67 50.51
CA LYS A 3 25.36 -57.51 51.07
C LYS A 3 25.71 -56.01 50.86
N PHE A 4 26.65 -55.52 51.67
CA PHE A 4 27.26 -54.18 51.72
C PHE A 4 27.75 -53.56 50.38
N CYS A 5 28.17 -52.29 50.50
CA CYS A 5 29.06 -51.48 49.61
C CYS A 5 28.33 -50.55 48.61
N LEU A 6 28.74 -49.30 48.30
CA LEU A 6 29.97 -48.53 48.53
C LEU A 6 29.85 -47.21 47.72
N VAL A 7 30.33 -46.09 48.30
CA VAL A 7 31.11 -45.01 47.63
C VAL A 7 30.46 -43.92 46.77
N PHE A 8 30.85 -42.69 47.16
CA PHE A 8 31.21 -41.49 46.40
C PHE A 8 30.27 -40.97 45.31
N MET A 9 29.95 -39.67 45.40
CA MET A 9 30.57 -38.60 44.61
C MET A 9 29.84 -37.30 44.96
N LEU A 10 30.47 -36.36 45.67
CA LEU A 10 31.28 -35.31 45.06
C LEU A 10 30.66 -34.79 43.74
N THR A 11 29.65 -33.92 43.85
CA THR A 11 29.15 -33.16 42.70
C THR A 11 29.20 -31.68 43.03
N SER A 12 30.40 -31.15 42.79
CA SER A 12 30.68 -29.86 42.18
C SER A 12 29.49 -28.91 42.06
N VAL A 13 29.47 -27.91 42.93
CA VAL A 13 28.89 -26.61 42.68
C VAL A 13 29.67 -26.00 41.51
N LEU A 14 29.22 -26.27 40.27
CA LEU A 14 29.69 -25.55 39.09
C LEU A 14 28.90 -24.23 39.04
N LEU A 15 29.46 -23.18 39.63
CA LEU A 15 29.13 -21.81 39.21
C LEU A 15 29.54 -21.71 37.74
N LEU A 16 28.58 -21.89 36.83
CA LEU A 16 28.68 -21.30 35.50
C LEU A 16 28.49 -19.79 35.69
N ALA A 17 29.58 -19.11 36.00
CA ALA A 17 29.74 -17.71 35.66
C ALA A 17 29.77 -17.64 34.13
N ALA A 18 28.59 -17.64 33.51
CA ALA A 18 28.46 -17.20 32.14
C ALA A 18 28.74 -15.70 32.16
N CYS A 19 29.93 -15.32 31.69
CA CYS A 19 30.22 -13.95 31.30
C CYS A 19 29.15 -13.52 30.29
N VAL A 20 28.21 -12.70 30.73
CA VAL A 20 27.42 -11.87 29.83
C VAL A 20 28.42 -10.89 29.22
N PRO A 21 28.63 -10.87 27.90
CA PRO A 21 29.41 -9.81 27.29
C PRO A 21 28.70 -8.50 27.61
N ASP A 22 29.45 -7.58 28.21
CA ASP A 22 29.07 -6.20 28.48
C ASP A 22 28.59 -5.58 27.15
N GLN A 23 27.27 -5.55 26.95
CA GLN A 23 26.68 -4.89 25.80
C GLN A 23 26.92 -3.40 26.03
N ALA A 24 27.82 -2.86 25.22
CA ALA A 24 28.04 -1.43 25.10
C ALA A 24 26.68 -0.71 25.04
N PRO A 25 26.54 0.45 25.71
CA PRO A 25 25.29 1.21 25.72
C PRO A 25 24.83 1.36 24.28
N GLY A 26 23.63 0.84 24.00
CA GLY A 26 23.03 0.89 22.67
C GLY A 26 23.14 2.32 22.16
N GLU A 27 23.90 2.47 21.07
CA GLU A 27 23.88 3.67 20.27
C GLU A 27 22.42 3.85 19.87
N THR A 28 21.76 4.81 20.52
CA THR A 28 20.42 5.23 20.14
C THR A 28 20.56 5.70 18.70
N VAL A 29 20.14 4.85 17.76
CA VAL A 29 19.94 5.25 16.37
C VAL A 29 18.89 6.34 16.45
N GLU A 30 19.36 7.57 16.44
CA GLU A 30 18.53 8.75 16.26
C GLU A 30 17.93 8.59 14.88
N VAL A 31 16.73 8.01 14.84
CA VAL A 31 15.88 7.98 13.66
C VAL A 31 15.69 9.44 13.31
N THR A 32 16.50 9.90 12.36
CA THR A 32 16.40 11.24 11.81
C THR A 32 15.07 11.25 11.08
N ARG A 33 14.02 11.62 11.81
CA ARG A 33 12.72 11.93 11.24
C ARG A 33 13.00 13.06 10.26
N LEU A 34 12.92 12.76 8.96
CA LEU A 34 12.79 13.81 7.97
C LEU A 34 11.62 14.68 8.46
N PRO A 35 11.80 15.99 8.62
CA PRO A 35 10.69 16.85 8.96
C PRO A 35 9.58 16.55 7.96
N LEU A 36 8.40 16.20 8.48
CA LEU A 36 7.17 16.11 7.71
C LEU A 36 6.95 17.52 7.16
N THR A 37 7.59 17.81 6.04
CA THR A 37 7.46 19.06 5.34
C THR A 37 5.99 19.07 4.98
N ALA A 38 5.26 20.05 5.51
CA ALA A 38 3.82 20.17 5.37
C ALA A 38 3.41 19.68 3.98
N VAL A 39 2.63 18.60 3.93
CA VAL A 39 2.12 18.06 2.69
C VAL A 39 1.52 19.24 1.97
N ALA A 40 2.12 19.62 0.83
CA ALA A 40 1.67 20.76 0.06
C ALA A 40 0.15 20.58 -0.15
N PRO A 41 -0.66 21.65 0.00
CA PRO A 41 -2.09 21.55 -0.24
C PRO A 41 -2.29 20.86 -1.60
N PRO A 42 -3.25 19.92 -1.70
CA PRO A 42 -3.47 19.20 -2.95
C PRO A 42 -3.61 20.23 -4.08
N PRO A 43 -2.94 20.02 -5.23
CA PRO A 43 -3.04 20.95 -6.35
C PRO A 43 -4.52 21.07 -6.74
N SER A 44 -4.95 22.28 -7.10
CA SER A 44 -6.32 22.54 -7.52
C SER A 44 -6.75 21.56 -8.62
N PRO A 45 -8.03 21.12 -8.64
CA PRO A 45 -8.54 20.28 -9.73
C PRO A 45 -8.26 20.93 -11.08
N ILE A 46 -7.66 20.15 -11.99
CA ILE A 46 -7.31 20.62 -13.34
C ILE A 46 -8.49 20.29 -14.27
N ASP A 47 -8.97 21.27 -15.04
CA ASP A 47 -10.01 21.09 -16.10
C ASP A 47 -9.66 20.04 -17.17
N GLU A 48 -8.42 19.54 -17.18
CA GLU A 48 -7.90 18.52 -18.10
C GLU A 48 -7.80 17.12 -17.47
N ALA A 49 -8.32 16.92 -16.26
CA ALA A 49 -8.20 15.65 -15.52
C ALA A 49 -8.53 14.39 -16.35
N PRO A 50 -9.61 14.36 -17.17
CA PRO A 50 -9.91 13.19 -17.99
C PRO A 50 -8.83 12.91 -19.04
N ASN A 51 -8.26 13.94 -19.64
CA ASN A 51 -7.22 13.81 -20.68
C ASN A 51 -5.91 13.28 -20.09
N VAL A 52 -5.53 13.74 -18.90
CA VAL A 52 -4.30 13.27 -18.24
C VAL A 52 -4.46 11.81 -17.81
N LEU A 53 -5.62 11.43 -17.26
CA LEU A 53 -5.89 10.04 -16.89
C LEU A 53 -5.83 9.09 -18.10
N LEU A 54 -6.37 9.51 -19.25
CA LEU A 54 -6.35 8.77 -20.52
C LEU A 54 -4.96 8.65 -21.16
N ALA A 55 -4.04 9.57 -20.87
CA ALA A 55 -2.74 9.63 -21.54
C ALA A 55 -1.73 8.59 -21.02
N HIS A 56 -2.02 7.96 -19.87
CA HIS A 56 -1.05 7.18 -19.13
C HIS A 56 -1.64 5.88 -18.56
N ASN A 57 -0.76 4.91 -18.36
CA ASN A 57 -1.02 3.80 -17.45
C ASN A 57 -0.55 4.23 -16.07
N TRP A 58 -1.28 3.84 -15.04
CA TRP A 58 -1.02 4.28 -13.67
C TRP A 58 -0.62 3.09 -12.82
N GLN A 59 0.47 3.23 -12.06
CA GLN A 59 0.93 2.21 -11.11
C GLN A 59 0.99 2.79 -9.70
N LEU A 60 0.40 2.10 -8.73
CA LEU A 60 0.51 2.44 -7.32
C LEU A 60 1.97 2.27 -6.86
N THR A 61 2.55 3.33 -6.33
CA THR A 61 3.95 3.36 -5.87
C THR A 61 4.07 3.62 -4.38
N ALA A 62 3.08 4.26 -3.78
CA ALA A 62 2.98 4.42 -2.34
C ALA A 62 1.52 4.49 -1.90
N ALA A 63 1.26 4.01 -0.70
CA ALA A 63 0.08 4.32 0.09
C ALA A 63 0.60 4.97 1.38
N GLY A 64 0.00 6.09 1.78
CA GLY A 64 0.47 6.88 2.92
C GLY A 64 -0.69 7.42 3.76
N GLY A 65 -0.56 7.23 5.06
CA GLY A 65 -1.41 7.62 6.20
C GLY A 65 -0.73 7.05 7.46
N GLU A 66 -1.27 7.20 8.68
CA GLU A 66 -0.68 6.51 9.86
C GLU A 66 -0.79 4.96 9.81
N ALA A 67 -1.25 4.40 8.69
CA ALA A 67 -1.16 2.98 8.37
C ALA A 67 0.24 2.59 7.86
N ASP A 68 1.26 2.77 8.71
CA ASP A 68 2.69 2.49 8.41
C ASP A 68 3.00 1.00 8.11
N ASP A 69 2.02 0.10 8.24
CA ASP A 69 2.19 -1.36 8.17
C ASP A 69 1.47 -2.03 6.98
N MET A 70 0.95 -1.27 6.01
CA MET A 70 0.25 -1.89 4.88
C MET A 70 1.20 -2.62 3.92
N PHE A 71 0.91 -3.90 3.66
CA PHE A 71 1.57 -4.65 2.60
C PHE A 71 1.28 -4.01 1.24
N LEU A 72 2.31 -3.44 0.62
CA LEU A 72 2.27 -2.99 -0.77
C LEU A 72 2.96 -4.03 -1.66
N PRO A 73 2.21 -4.76 -2.51
CA PRO A 73 2.80 -5.64 -3.49
C PRO A 73 3.80 -4.86 -4.34
N GLN A 74 5.00 -5.39 -4.50
CA GLN A 74 6.00 -4.78 -5.37
C GLN A 74 5.64 -5.03 -6.84
N PRO A 75 6.05 -4.14 -7.77
CA PRO A 75 5.92 -4.39 -9.20
C PRO A 75 6.47 -5.77 -9.59
N PRO A 76 5.79 -6.52 -10.49
CA PRO A 76 4.61 -6.13 -11.27
C PRO A 76 3.27 -6.41 -10.57
N ALA A 77 3.29 -6.94 -9.34
CA ALA A 77 2.05 -7.27 -8.62
C ALA A 77 1.35 -6.03 -8.01
N ALA A 78 1.99 -4.86 -8.05
CA ALA A 78 1.37 -3.62 -7.63
C ALA A 78 0.09 -3.31 -8.43
N LEU A 79 -0.85 -2.59 -7.79
CA LEU A 79 -2.03 -2.09 -8.46
C LEU A 79 -1.61 -1.28 -9.69
N HIS A 80 -2.10 -1.66 -10.86
CA HIS A 80 -1.96 -0.87 -12.07
C HIS A 80 -3.26 -0.85 -12.86
N PHE A 81 -3.51 0.24 -13.58
CA PHE A 81 -4.67 0.34 -14.44
C PHE A 81 -4.40 1.23 -15.67
N THR A 82 -5.13 0.90 -16.73
CA THR A 82 -5.24 1.66 -17.97
C THR A 82 -6.63 2.24 -18.05
N VAL A 83 -6.71 3.44 -18.59
CA VAL A 83 -7.94 4.20 -18.76
C VAL A 83 -8.25 4.31 -20.25
N ASN A 84 -9.49 3.99 -20.63
CA ASN A 84 -9.92 3.96 -22.02
C ASN A 84 -11.23 4.77 -22.21
N PRO A 85 -11.45 5.39 -23.38
CA PRO A 85 -12.77 5.92 -23.73
C PRO A 85 -13.85 4.84 -23.60
N ASP A 86 -15.06 5.18 -23.18
CA ASP A 86 -16.16 4.20 -23.14
C ASP A 86 -16.45 3.68 -24.56
N PRO A 87 -16.39 2.35 -24.79
CA PRO A 87 -16.62 1.77 -26.11
C PRO A 87 -18.03 2.01 -26.65
N ASN A 88 -18.99 2.39 -25.80
CA ASN A 88 -20.38 2.67 -26.17
C ASN A 88 -20.66 4.16 -26.39
N GLY A 89 -19.66 5.04 -26.22
CA GLY A 89 -19.80 6.47 -26.45
C GLY A 89 -20.61 7.24 -25.40
N SER A 90 -20.77 6.67 -24.20
CA SER A 90 -21.29 7.41 -23.03
C SER A 90 -20.29 8.47 -22.57
N GLU A 91 -20.73 9.44 -21.76
CA GLU A 91 -19.85 10.43 -21.10
C GLU A 91 -18.87 9.82 -20.07
N GLY A 92 -18.85 8.50 -19.95
CA GLY A 92 -17.98 7.76 -19.05
C GLY A 92 -16.69 7.30 -19.71
N TYR A 93 -15.83 6.72 -18.88
CA TYR A 93 -14.61 6.06 -19.30
C TYR A 93 -14.62 4.63 -18.78
N SER A 94 -13.90 3.74 -19.44
CA SER A 94 -13.65 2.39 -18.96
C SER A 94 -12.24 2.28 -18.41
N PHE A 95 -12.01 1.32 -17.53
CA PHE A 95 -10.67 0.98 -17.07
C PHE A 95 -10.49 -0.53 -16.98
N ASP A 96 -9.26 -0.96 -17.14
CA ASP A 96 -8.79 -2.32 -16.93
C ASP A 96 -7.50 -2.28 -16.11
N GLY A 97 -7.24 -3.30 -15.32
CA GLY A 97 -6.08 -3.30 -14.44
C GLY A 97 -5.88 -4.59 -13.67
N PHE A 98 -5.01 -4.53 -12.68
CA PHE A 98 -4.67 -5.65 -11.81
C PHE A 98 -4.42 -5.15 -10.40
N SER A 99 -4.91 -5.85 -9.37
CA SER A 99 -4.81 -5.46 -7.95
C SER A 99 -4.11 -6.52 -7.11
N GLY A 100 -2.91 -6.94 -7.49
CA GLY A 100 -2.14 -7.92 -6.72
C GLY A 100 -2.53 -9.38 -6.95
N CYS A 101 -3.82 -9.68 -7.02
CA CYS A 101 -4.31 -11.03 -7.29
C CYS A 101 -5.27 -11.08 -8.47
N ASN A 102 -6.27 -10.20 -8.50
CA ASN A 102 -7.29 -10.20 -9.54
C ASN A 102 -7.07 -9.14 -10.61
N THR A 103 -7.59 -9.46 -11.81
CA THR A 103 -7.80 -8.46 -12.85
C THR A 103 -8.99 -7.60 -12.44
N LEU A 104 -8.79 -6.28 -12.46
CA LEU A 104 -9.83 -5.28 -12.27
C LEU A 104 -10.36 -4.80 -13.61
N PHE A 105 -11.64 -4.45 -13.65
CA PHE A 105 -12.24 -3.82 -14.81
C PHE A 105 -13.47 -3.03 -14.40
N GLY A 106 -13.86 -2.05 -15.21
CA GLY A 106 -15.11 -1.35 -14.97
C GLY A 106 -15.22 -0.04 -15.71
N SER A 107 -15.99 0.86 -15.12
CA SER A 107 -16.21 2.20 -15.64
C SER A 107 -15.98 3.24 -14.55
N TYR A 108 -15.68 4.46 -14.96
CA TYR A 108 -15.57 5.58 -14.05
C TYR A 108 -16.06 6.89 -14.67
N VAL A 109 -16.45 7.81 -13.80
CA VAL A 109 -16.83 9.19 -14.12
C VAL A 109 -15.98 10.11 -13.28
N VAL A 110 -15.40 11.13 -13.93
CA VAL A 110 -14.67 12.20 -13.25
C VAL A 110 -15.67 13.32 -12.96
N LEU A 111 -15.89 13.58 -11.67
CA LEU A 111 -16.59 14.79 -11.21
C LEU A 111 -15.54 15.80 -10.71
N GLU A 112 -15.92 17.06 -10.48
CA GLU A 112 -14.99 18.15 -10.16
C GLU A 112 -13.95 17.79 -9.07
N GLU A 113 -14.36 17.06 -8.02
CA GLU A 113 -13.49 16.70 -6.90
C GLU A 113 -13.49 15.21 -6.56
N SER A 114 -14.21 14.36 -7.30
CA SER A 114 -14.39 12.95 -6.94
C SER A 114 -14.36 12.04 -8.15
N LEU A 115 -13.76 10.86 -7.97
CA LEU A 115 -13.74 9.80 -8.95
C LEU A 115 -14.82 8.78 -8.59
N VAL A 116 -15.91 8.71 -9.36
CA VAL A 116 -16.95 7.69 -9.14
C VAL A 116 -16.63 6.48 -10.00
N MET A 117 -16.44 5.31 -9.40
CA MET A 117 -16.06 4.09 -10.10
C MET A 117 -17.06 2.97 -9.87
N ASP A 118 -17.42 2.25 -10.93
CA ASP A 118 -18.03 0.94 -10.87
C ASP A 118 -16.97 -0.12 -11.17
N VAL A 119 -16.66 -0.96 -10.19
CA VAL A 119 -15.49 -1.85 -10.20
C VAL A 119 -15.92 -3.31 -10.08
N GLY A 120 -15.63 -4.06 -11.15
CA GLY A 120 -15.64 -5.51 -11.18
C GLY A 120 -14.22 -6.09 -11.08
N GLN A 121 -14.16 -7.39 -10.77
CA GLN A 121 -12.90 -8.13 -10.73
C GLN A 121 -13.08 -9.63 -11.04
N THR A 122 -11.97 -10.31 -11.32
CA THR A 122 -11.92 -11.78 -11.29
C THR A 122 -11.92 -12.32 -9.86
N GLU A 123 -12.03 -13.64 -9.67
CA GLU A 123 -12.05 -14.31 -8.35
C GLU A 123 -10.96 -15.39 -8.25
N GLN A 124 -9.70 -14.97 -8.27
CA GLN A 124 -8.52 -15.79 -8.03
C GLN A 124 -8.17 -15.83 -6.53
N ASP A 125 -7.43 -16.86 -6.12
CA ASP A 125 -6.91 -17.03 -4.76
C ASP A 125 -5.37 -16.98 -4.78
N CYS A 126 -4.79 -15.91 -4.24
CA CYS A 126 -3.35 -15.65 -4.23
C CYS A 126 -2.75 -15.58 -2.82
N GLY A 127 -3.47 -16.10 -1.81
CA GLY A 127 -3.04 -16.07 -0.42
C GLY A 127 -3.43 -14.78 0.34
N ALA A 128 -3.36 -14.87 1.67
CA ALA A 128 -4.02 -13.91 2.57
C ALA A 128 -3.58 -12.45 2.36
N ASP A 129 -2.29 -12.18 2.19
CA ASP A 129 -1.77 -10.81 2.08
C ASP A 129 -2.22 -10.11 0.79
N PHE A 130 -2.21 -10.83 -0.34
CA PHE A 130 -2.70 -10.30 -1.62
C PHE A 130 -4.20 -10.09 -1.62
N MET A 131 -4.96 -11.01 -1.02
CA MET A 131 -6.41 -10.86 -0.88
C MET A 131 -6.77 -9.70 0.07
N ALA A 132 -5.99 -9.48 1.13
CA ALA A 132 -6.19 -8.34 2.03
C ALA A 132 -5.91 -7.01 1.33
N PHE A 133 -4.79 -6.91 0.60
CA PHE A 133 -4.46 -5.75 -0.22
C PHE A 133 -5.54 -5.47 -1.27
N GLU A 134 -5.99 -6.49 -2.00
CA GLU A 134 -7.04 -6.34 -3.01
C GLU A 134 -8.35 -5.81 -2.42
N ASN A 135 -8.83 -6.42 -1.33
CA ASN A 135 -10.07 -5.98 -0.69
C ASN A 135 -9.99 -4.53 -0.21
N TYR A 136 -8.84 -4.13 0.32
CA TYR A 136 -8.56 -2.75 0.71
C TYR A 136 -8.61 -1.82 -0.52
N MET A 137 -7.94 -2.18 -1.61
CA MET A 137 -7.97 -1.39 -2.85
C MET A 137 -9.38 -1.28 -3.44
N LEU A 138 -10.16 -2.36 -3.48
CA LEU A 138 -11.55 -2.32 -3.95
C LEU A 138 -12.44 -1.42 -3.10
N ALA A 139 -12.27 -1.45 -1.78
CA ALA A 139 -13.02 -0.59 -0.87
C ALA A 139 -12.77 0.88 -1.17
N ILE A 140 -11.51 1.25 -1.40
CA ILE A 140 -11.10 2.60 -1.80
C ILE A 140 -11.73 3.00 -3.13
N LEU A 141 -11.55 2.20 -4.18
CA LEU A 141 -12.05 2.56 -5.51
C LEU A 141 -13.58 2.71 -5.52
N ARG A 142 -14.30 1.92 -4.71
CA ARG A 142 -15.77 2.01 -4.55
C ARG A 142 -16.25 3.13 -3.63
N SER A 143 -15.36 3.73 -2.84
CA SER A 143 -15.71 4.80 -1.89
C SER A 143 -15.95 6.16 -2.56
N SER A 144 -15.74 6.25 -3.87
CA SER A 144 -15.74 7.49 -4.64
C SER A 144 -14.73 8.53 -4.11
N PRO A 145 -13.44 8.17 -4.09
CA PRO A 145 -12.41 8.99 -3.45
C PRO A 145 -12.26 10.35 -4.14
N THR A 146 -11.80 11.33 -3.37
CA THR A 146 -11.29 12.58 -3.95
C THR A 146 -10.00 12.30 -4.69
N TYR A 147 -9.69 13.11 -5.69
CA TYR A 147 -8.46 12.93 -6.44
C TYR A 147 -7.71 14.25 -6.68
N ALA A 148 -6.43 14.13 -6.97
CA ALA A 148 -5.61 15.22 -7.47
C ALA A 148 -4.65 14.67 -8.54
N ILE A 149 -4.37 15.47 -9.58
CA ILE A 149 -3.46 15.09 -10.67
C ILE A 149 -2.39 16.18 -10.78
N SER A 150 -1.13 15.77 -10.93
CA SER A 150 -0.02 16.63 -11.29
C SER A 150 0.51 16.22 -12.68
N SER A 151 0.18 17.01 -13.69
CA SER A 151 0.65 16.78 -15.08
C SER A 151 2.14 17.06 -15.25
N GLU A 152 2.77 17.84 -14.37
CA GLU A 152 4.19 18.17 -14.44
C GLU A 152 5.08 16.98 -14.05
N ASN A 153 4.63 16.15 -13.10
CA ASN A 153 5.42 15.03 -12.56
C ASN A 153 4.90 13.65 -12.98
N GLY A 154 3.77 13.59 -13.69
CA GLY A 154 3.10 12.31 -14.00
C GLY A 154 2.60 11.61 -12.74
N GLU A 155 2.10 12.37 -11.77
CA GLU A 155 1.60 11.86 -10.50
C GLU A 155 0.07 11.97 -10.44
N PHE A 156 -0.56 10.89 -10.00
CA PHE A 156 -1.99 10.85 -9.70
C PHE A 156 -2.18 10.44 -8.25
N PHE A 157 -3.10 11.12 -7.58
CA PHE A 157 -3.39 10.89 -6.17
C PHE A 157 -4.85 10.54 -5.98
N LEU A 158 -5.11 9.48 -5.21
CA LEU A 158 -6.41 9.28 -4.57
C LEU A 158 -6.28 9.74 -3.12
N ILE A 159 -7.25 10.54 -2.69
CA ILE A 159 -7.32 11.15 -1.37
C ILE A 159 -8.59 10.62 -0.71
N LEU A 160 -8.39 9.91 0.40
CA LEU A 160 -9.45 9.29 1.19
C LEU A 160 -9.65 10.06 2.48
N GLN A 161 -10.90 10.38 2.79
CA GLN A 161 -11.26 10.93 4.10
C GLN A 161 -11.67 9.78 5.03
N LEU A 162 -10.90 9.58 6.10
CA LEU A 162 -11.17 8.59 7.13
C LEU A 162 -12.10 9.16 8.22
N PRO A 163 -12.81 8.30 9.00
CA PRO A 163 -13.83 8.73 9.98
C PRO A 163 -13.35 9.72 11.05
N ASP A 164 -12.06 9.73 11.37
CA ASP A 164 -11.46 10.56 12.42
C ASP A 164 -10.88 11.88 11.89
N ASN A 165 -11.36 12.36 10.74
CA ASN A 165 -10.79 13.47 9.97
C ASN A 165 -9.34 13.24 9.51
N GLU A 166 -8.86 12.00 9.56
CA GLU A 166 -7.58 11.62 8.97
C GLU A 166 -7.71 11.51 7.45
N THR A 167 -6.59 11.74 6.77
CA THR A 167 -6.52 11.64 5.31
C THR A 167 -5.49 10.59 4.94
N GLU A 168 -5.90 9.65 4.10
CA GLU A 168 -5.00 8.70 3.47
C GLU A 168 -4.81 9.08 2.00
N ARG A 169 -3.59 8.91 1.50
CA ARG A 169 -3.20 9.26 0.15
C ARG A 169 -2.57 8.06 -0.54
N LEU A 170 -3.16 7.66 -1.65
CA LEU A 170 -2.53 6.73 -2.59
C LEU A 170 -1.82 7.51 -3.67
N VAL A 171 -0.58 7.13 -3.97
CA VAL A 171 0.27 7.77 -4.98
C VAL A 171 0.48 6.82 -6.14
N PHE A 172 0.03 7.27 -7.30
CA PHE A 172 0.21 6.59 -8.57
C PHE A 172 1.19 7.36 -9.45
N MET A 173 2.09 6.63 -10.10
CA MET A 173 2.99 7.17 -11.10
C MET A 173 2.54 6.73 -12.49
N ALA A 174 2.64 7.66 -13.45
CA ALA A 174 2.51 7.33 -14.85
C ALA A 174 3.65 6.39 -15.26
N VAL A 175 3.30 5.25 -15.85
CA VAL A 175 4.26 4.28 -16.40
C VAL A 175 4.08 4.17 -17.91
N ALA A 176 5.20 4.03 -18.63
CA ALA A 176 5.15 3.73 -20.05
C ALA A 176 4.56 2.32 -20.23
N GLY A 177 3.71 2.16 -21.25
CA GLY A 177 2.90 0.97 -21.53
C GLY A 177 3.49 -0.37 -21.06
N VAL A 178 2.68 -1.09 -20.26
CA VAL A 178 2.94 -2.47 -19.83
C VAL A 178 2.69 -3.43 -21.00
#